data_AF-E3K9V2-F1
#
_entry.id   AF-E3K9V2-F1
#
_cell.length_a   1.000
_cell.length_b   1.000
_cell.length_c   1.000
_cell.angle_alpha   90.00
_cell.angle_beta   90.00
_cell.angle_gamma   90.00
#
_symmetry.space_group_name_H-M   'P 1'
#
loop_
_entity.id
_entity.type
_entity.pdbx_description
1 polymer ?
#
loop_
_entity_poly.entity_id
_entity_poly.type
_entity_poly.pdbx_seq_one_letter_code
_entity_poly.pdbx_strand_id
1 'polypeptide(L)'
;MSADQLSQGLSLVNSMSMTFDPYPLILQAIFDQQKKLIHPDLPRFAIILGVVHIILLVVAAVTLILKVLRRQNGERQKIWLWRKHHVADQPIPYLVPNGNFVIEPLQICGCVCYLLFVFGVYWTVKYPQSTPDVVHAGVVFWHAVALVPGSTAFWLSGWGAFYVVYLAPGQANSGRSPHKKNIIQHPLVMNTICISIPVLIAGYFLFVGIAMFIEIKQVINTYELVTLRLNQLSVGWKPNDPTSLENNRILFDIFITLSEKTNRLISMAQAEALGWATVSITMIAVLSDQQEIIGLL
;
A
#
# COMPACT_ATOMS: atom_id res chain seq x y z
N MET A 1 1.92 -5.60 23.97
CA MET A 1 1.88 -5.79 25.44
C MET A 1 2.70 -7.04 25.76
N SER A 2 3.53 -7.04 26.81
CA SER A 2 4.29 -8.25 27.17
C SER A 2 3.40 -9.26 27.90
N ALA A 3 3.77 -10.55 27.87
CA ALA A 3 3.08 -11.60 28.62
C ALA A 3 2.99 -11.27 30.13
N ASP A 4 4.04 -10.66 30.67
CA ASP A 4 4.10 -10.23 32.08
C ASP A 4 3.08 -9.13 32.41
N GLN A 5 2.86 -8.17 31.50
CA GLN A 5 1.86 -7.12 31.69
C GLN A 5 0.43 -7.68 31.68
N LEU A 6 0.15 -8.69 30.83
CA LEU A 6 -1.15 -9.36 30.79
C LEU A 6 -1.38 -10.21 32.03
N SER A 7 -0.35 -10.92 32.51
CA SER A 7 -0.43 -11.70 33.76
C SER A 7 -0.70 -10.81 34.98
N GLN A 8 0.01 -9.68 35.08
CA GLN A 8 -0.23 -8.69 36.14
C GLN A 8 -1.63 -8.08 36.04
N GLY A 9 -2.11 -7.77 34.83
CA GLY A 9 -3.47 -7.31 34.60
C GLY A 9 -4.53 -8.31 35.07
N LEU A 10 -4.34 -9.60 34.78
CA LEU A 10 -5.28 -10.66 35.19
C LEU A 10 -5.33 -10.77 36.71
N SER A 11 -4.18 -10.76 37.38
CA SER A 11 -4.10 -10.77 38.85
C SER A 11 -4.81 -9.56 39.46
N LEU A 12 -4.63 -8.36 38.89
CA LEU A 12 -5.29 -7.14 39.33
C LEU A 12 -6.81 -7.23 39.20
N VAL A 13 -7.31 -7.64 38.02
CA VAL A 13 -8.76 -7.76 37.77
C VAL A 13 -9.38 -8.82 38.67
N ASN A 14 -8.70 -9.94 38.93
CA ASN A 14 -9.14 -10.94 39.89
C ASN A 14 -9.23 -10.39 41.32
N SER A 15 -8.30 -9.52 41.74
CA SER A 15 -8.37 -8.88 43.07
C SER A 15 -9.52 -7.87 43.15
N MET A 16 -9.73 -7.09 42.09
CA MET A 16 -10.79 -6.09 42.02
C MET A 16 -12.16 -6.76 42.02
N SER A 17 -12.35 -7.84 41.25
CA SER A 17 -13.63 -8.54 41.12
C SER A 17 -14.14 -9.17 42.42
N MET A 18 -13.26 -9.40 43.41
CA MET A 18 -13.66 -9.81 44.76
C MET A 18 -14.31 -8.67 45.56
N THR A 19 -14.04 -7.42 45.19
CA THR A 19 -14.40 -6.24 45.99
C THR A 19 -15.45 -5.36 45.29
N PHE A 20 -15.38 -5.20 43.97
CA PHE A 20 -16.31 -4.41 43.14
C PHE A 20 -16.27 -4.87 41.67
N ASP A 21 -17.20 -4.40 40.84
CA ASP A 21 -17.24 -4.71 39.39
C ASP A 21 -16.13 -3.97 38.62
N PRO A 22 -15.09 -4.65 38.10
CA PRO A 22 -13.99 -4.00 37.39
C PRO A 22 -14.28 -3.75 35.89
N TYR A 23 -15.28 -4.41 35.30
CA TYR A 23 -15.46 -4.40 33.85
C TYR A 23 -15.86 -3.03 33.27
N PRO A 24 -16.71 -2.22 33.93
CA PRO A 24 -17.00 -0.85 33.50
C PRO A 24 -15.75 0.03 33.42
N LEU A 25 -14.81 -0.11 34.36
CA LEU A 25 -13.56 0.65 34.35
C LEU A 25 -12.68 0.26 33.17
N ILE A 26 -12.57 -1.05 32.87
CA ILE A 26 -11.81 -1.54 31.71
C ILE A 26 -12.43 -1.02 30.42
N LEU A 27 -13.75 -1.08 30.30
CA LEU A 27 -14.51 -0.61 29.14
C LEU A 27 -14.36 0.90 28.95
N GLN A 28 -14.42 1.69 30.02
CA GLN A 28 -14.15 3.12 29.99
C GLN A 28 -12.70 3.41 29.58
N ALA A 29 -11.72 2.69 30.12
CA ALA A 29 -10.32 2.85 29.75
C ALA A 29 -10.08 2.58 28.26
N ILE A 30 -10.72 1.55 27.70
CA ILE A 30 -10.69 1.25 26.26
C ILE A 30 -11.27 2.41 25.44
N PHE A 31 -12.45 2.92 25.82
CA PHE A 31 -13.07 4.06 25.13
C PHE A 31 -12.23 5.34 25.20
N ASP A 32 -11.64 5.62 26.36
CA ASP A 32 -10.77 6.80 26.54
C ASP A 32 -9.50 6.70 25.70
N GLN A 33 -8.91 5.50 25.59
CA GLN A 33 -7.77 5.27 24.69
C GLN A 33 -8.17 5.44 23.23
N GLN A 34 -9.30 4.89 22.81
CA GLN A 34 -9.81 5.05 21.45
C GLN A 34 -10.02 6.53 21.11
N LYS A 35 -10.61 7.31 22.03
CA LYS A 35 -10.83 8.74 21.85
C LYS A 35 -9.52 9.53 21.75
N LYS A 36 -8.48 9.15 22.50
CA LYS A 36 -7.13 9.77 22.41
C LYS A 36 -6.44 9.47 21.08
N LEU A 37 -6.67 8.30 20.50
CA LEU A 37 -6.07 7.89 19.23
C LEU A 37 -6.72 8.58 18.01
N ILE A 38 -7.95 9.07 18.14
CA ILE A 38 -8.60 9.88 17.11
C ILE A 38 -8.00 11.29 17.15
N HIS A 39 -6.98 11.53 16.32
CA HIS A 39 -6.36 12.85 16.21
C HIS A 39 -7.33 13.82 15.51
N PRO A 40 -7.63 15.00 16.10
CA PRO A 40 -8.63 15.93 15.55
C PRO A 40 -8.27 16.48 14.16
N ASP A 41 -6.98 16.51 13.83
CA ASP A 41 -6.52 16.97 12.51
C ASP A 41 -6.51 15.88 11.43
N LEU A 42 -6.73 14.60 11.76
CA LEU A 42 -6.70 13.51 10.77
C LEU A 42 -7.69 13.72 9.61
N PRO A 43 -8.94 14.19 9.84
CA PRO A 43 -9.84 14.55 8.75
C PRO A 43 -9.32 15.72 7.90
N ARG A 44 -8.65 16.70 8.50
CA ARG A 44 -8.06 17.84 7.76
C ARG A 44 -6.94 17.37 6.85
N PHE A 45 -6.05 16.52 7.36
CA PHE A 45 -5.00 15.89 6.55
C PHE A 45 -5.58 15.08 5.39
N ALA A 46 -6.61 14.27 5.65
CA ALA A 46 -7.32 13.52 4.61
C ALA A 46 -7.90 14.45 3.53
N ILE A 47 -8.57 15.55 3.92
CA ILE A 47 -9.11 16.53 2.96
C ILE A 47 -7.99 17.15 2.11
N ILE A 48 -6.91 17.62 2.73
CA ILE A 48 -5.78 18.23 2.01
C ILE A 48 -5.21 17.23 1.00
N LEU A 49 -4.95 16.00 1.45
CA LEU A 49 -4.43 14.94 0.59
C LEU A 49 -5.40 14.62 -0.56
N GLY A 50 -6.70 14.59 -0.30
CA GLY A 50 -7.74 14.39 -1.31
C GLY A 50 -7.75 15.51 -2.35
N VAL A 51 -7.69 16.77 -1.94
CA VAL A 51 -7.62 17.93 -2.85
C VAL A 51 -6.39 17.82 -3.76
N VAL A 52 -5.22 17.51 -3.21
CA VAL A 52 -4.00 17.31 -4.00
C VAL A 52 -4.20 16.22 -5.07
N HIS A 53 -4.77 15.07 -4.70
CA HIS A 53 -4.97 13.97 -5.65
C HIS A 53 -6.07 14.27 -6.69
N ILE A 54 -7.09 15.07 -6.36
CA ILE A 54 -8.07 15.56 -7.34
C ILE A 54 -7.38 16.48 -8.35
N ILE A 55 -6.54 17.41 -7.90
CA ILE A 55 -5.78 18.29 -8.79
C ILE A 55 -4.90 17.45 -9.73
N LEU A 56 -4.15 16.50 -9.18
CA LEU A 56 -3.30 15.61 -9.97
C LEU A 56 -4.11 14.76 -10.96
N LEU A 57 -5.28 14.28 -10.57
CA LEU A 57 -6.20 13.54 -11.44
C LEU A 57 -6.68 14.40 -12.61
N VAL A 58 -7.09 15.64 -12.34
CA VAL A 58 -7.53 16.60 -13.37
C VAL A 58 -6.38 16.92 -14.32
N VAL A 59 -5.18 17.21 -13.78
CA VAL A 59 -3.98 17.47 -14.59
C VAL A 59 -3.69 16.29 -15.50
N ALA A 60 -3.64 15.06 -14.96
CA ALA A 60 -3.36 13.86 -15.73
C ALA A 60 -4.42 13.58 -16.81
N ALA A 61 -5.70 13.79 -16.50
CA ALA A 61 -6.79 13.65 -17.45
C ALA A 61 -6.70 14.68 -18.59
N VAL A 62 -6.45 15.96 -18.26
CA VAL A 62 -6.28 17.02 -19.26
C VAL A 62 -5.07 16.72 -20.15
N THR A 63 -3.93 16.34 -19.58
CA THR A 63 -2.74 16.00 -20.37
C THR A 63 -2.97 14.79 -21.27
N LEU A 64 -3.70 13.77 -20.81
CA LEU A 64 -4.06 12.61 -21.62
C LEU A 64 -4.97 13.02 -22.78
N ILE A 65 -6.01 13.82 -22.52
CA ILE A 65 -6.93 14.33 -23.54
C ILE A 65 -6.15 15.13 -24.58
N LEU A 66 -5.27 16.06 -24.15
CA LEU A 66 -4.44 16.85 -25.06
C LEU A 66 -3.54 15.95 -25.92
N LYS A 67 -2.92 14.92 -25.36
CA LYS A 67 -2.10 13.94 -26.11
C LYS A 67 -2.93 13.16 -27.13
N VAL A 68 -4.14 12.75 -26.76
CA VAL A 68 -5.04 11.96 -27.63
C VAL A 68 -5.64 12.79 -28.76
N LEU A 69 -5.89 14.08 -28.50
CA LEU A 69 -6.45 15.04 -29.47
C LEU A 69 -5.37 15.69 -30.34
N ARG A 70 -4.10 15.60 -29.97
CA ARG A 70 -2.99 16.19 -30.73
C ARG A 70 -2.97 15.62 -32.15
N ARG A 71 -3.07 16.54 -33.11
CA ARG A 71 -2.81 16.26 -34.53
C ARG A 71 -1.42 16.76 -34.88
N GLN A 72 -0.67 15.95 -35.62
CA GLN A 72 0.64 16.33 -36.14
C GLN A 72 0.53 16.27 -37.66
N ASN A 73 0.76 17.42 -38.33
CA ASN A 73 0.62 17.57 -39.79
C ASN A 73 -0.78 17.19 -40.33
N GLY A 74 -1.85 17.58 -39.62
CA GLY A 74 -3.23 17.31 -40.04
C GLY A 74 -3.73 15.88 -39.73
N GLU A 75 -2.82 14.94 -39.47
CA GLU A 75 -3.16 13.56 -39.08
C GLU A 75 -3.16 13.39 -37.56
N ARG A 76 -4.01 12.48 -37.07
CA ARG A 76 -4.03 12.12 -35.65
C ARG A 76 -2.73 11.40 -35.30
N GLN A 77 -2.03 11.85 -34.25
CA GLN A 77 -0.78 11.22 -33.82
C GLN A 77 -1.04 9.74 -33.49
N LYS A 78 -0.21 8.82 -34.00
CA LYS A 78 -0.34 7.39 -33.69
C LYS A 78 0.01 7.15 -32.22
N ILE A 79 -1.01 6.78 -31.44
CA ILE A 79 -0.89 6.44 -30.03
C ILE A 79 -0.42 4.99 -29.92
N TRP A 80 0.59 4.74 -29.09
CA TRP A 80 1.08 3.39 -28.81
C TRP A 80 1.54 3.33 -27.34
N LEU A 81 1.23 2.23 -26.66
CA LEU A 81 1.73 1.95 -25.31
C LEU A 81 3.08 1.23 -25.36
N TRP A 82 3.25 0.35 -26.34
CA TRP A 82 4.46 -0.45 -26.56
C TRP A 82 4.80 -0.47 -28.05
N ARG A 83 6.10 -0.44 -28.36
CA ARG A 83 6.62 -0.56 -29.72
C ARG A 83 7.62 -1.70 -29.79
N LYS A 84 7.49 -2.53 -30.82
CA LYS A 84 8.48 -3.54 -31.17
C LYS A 84 9.61 -2.88 -31.95
N HIS A 85 10.84 -3.00 -31.47
CA HIS A 85 12.04 -2.54 -32.18
C HIS A 85 12.91 -3.74 -32.55
N HIS A 86 13.11 -3.95 -33.85
CA HIS A 86 13.92 -5.06 -34.37
C HIS A 86 15.32 -4.54 -34.69
N VAL A 87 16.34 -5.26 -34.23
CA VAL A 87 17.75 -5.02 -34.58
C VAL A 87 18.17 -6.11 -35.57
N ALA A 88 18.96 -5.76 -36.59
CA ALA A 88 19.24 -6.62 -37.74
C ALA A 88 19.77 -8.02 -37.38
N ASP A 89 20.50 -8.15 -36.27
CA ASP A 89 21.13 -9.42 -35.82
C ASP A 89 20.29 -10.21 -34.80
N GLN A 90 19.02 -9.83 -34.54
CA GLN A 90 18.22 -10.37 -33.44
C GLN A 90 16.82 -10.79 -33.94
N PRO A 91 16.42 -12.06 -33.80
CA PRO A 91 15.09 -12.52 -34.21
C PRO A 91 13.98 -12.03 -33.26
N ILE A 92 14.33 -11.69 -32.01
CA ILE A 92 13.39 -11.22 -30.99
C ILE A 92 13.45 -9.69 -30.91
N PRO A 93 12.31 -8.97 -31.03
CA PRO A 93 12.30 -7.52 -30.89
C PRO A 93 12.39 -7.08 -29.42
N TYR A 94 12.97 -5.90 -29.21
CA TYR A 94 12.81 -5.18 -27.95
C TYR A 94 11.40 -4.61 -27.83
N LEU A 95 10.81 -4.70 -26.65
CA LEU A 95 9.53 -4.11 -26.28
C LEU A 95 9.81 -2.78 -25.58
N VAL A 96 9.71 -1.69 -26.34
CA VAL A 96 9.95 -0.34 -25.84
C VAL A 96 8.63 0.22 -25.32
N PRO A 97 8.51 0.54 -24.02
CA PRO A 97 7.34 1.23 -23.48
C PRO A 97 7.32 2.70 -23.92
N ASN A 98 6.13 3.23 -24.16
CA ASN A 98 5.95 4.66 -24.38
C ASN A 98 5.84 5.37 -23.03
N GLY A 99 6.98 5.69 -22.42
CA GLY A 99 7.01 6.45 -21.17
C GLY A 99 6.14 7.70 -21.22
N ASN A 100 6.19 8.43 -22.33
CA ASN A 100 5.38 9.64 -22.51
C ASN A 100 3.86 9.38 -22.58
N PHE A 101 3.37 8.17 -22.86
CA PHE A 101 1.92 7.91 -22.87
C PHE A 101 1.44 7.07 -21.68
N VAL A 102 2.34 6.30 -21.07
CA VAL A 102 2.02 5.39 -19.95
C VAL A 102 1.84 6.13 -18.63
N ILE A 103 2.46 7.31 -18.46
CA ILE A 103 2.40 8.09 -17.21
C ILE A 103 0.96 8.51 -16.88
N GLU A 104 0.23 9.12 -17.82
CA GLU A 104 -1.08 9.69 -17.49
C GLU A 104 -2.14 8.65 -17.08
N PRO A 105 -2.34 7.52 -17.80
CA PRO A 105 -3.30 6.50 -17.38
C PRO A 105 -2.98 5.90 -16.02
N LEU A 106 -1.69 5.70 -15.72
CA LEU A 106 -1.26 5.17 -14.43
C LEU A 106 -1.39 6.21 -13.32
N GLN A 107 -1.12 7.49 -13.58
CA GLN A 107 -1.38 8.58 -12.64
C GLN A 107 -2.87 8.68 -12.30
N ILE A 108 -3.75 8.56 -13.30
CA ILE A 108 -5.20 8.52 -13.10
C ILE A 108 -5.57 7.33 -12.22
N CYS A 109 -5.05 6.13 -12.52
CA CYS A 109 -5.30 4.94 -11.72
C CYS A 109 -4.83 5.10 -10.26
N GLY A 110 -3.61 5.61 -10.05
CA GLY A 110 -3.05 5.88 -8.73
C GLY A 110 -3.88 6.90 -7.95
N CYS A 111 -4.26 8.02 -8.58
CA CYS A 111 -5.13 9.01 -7.96
C CYS A 111 -6.49 8.42 -7.56
N VAL A 112 -7.10 7.58 -8.39
CA VAL A 112 -8.37 6.91 -8.03
C VAL A 112 -8.20 6.02 -6.80
N CYS A 113 -7.16 5.18 -6.76
CA CYS A 113 -6.86 4.35 -5.59
C CYS A 113 -6.61 5.20 -4.33
N TYR A 114 -5.85 6.29 -4.45
CA TYR A 114 -5.61 7.23 -3.34
C TYR A 114 -6.89 7.93 -2.87
N LEU A 115 -7.79 8.28 -3.78
CA LEU A 115 -9.07 8.90 -3.41
C LEU A 115 -9.98 7.91 -2.66
N LEU A 116 -9.96 6.62 -3.02
CA LEU A 116 -10.66 5.58 -2.26
C LEU A 116 -10.09 5.44 -0.84
N PHE A 117 -8.77 5.47 -0.70
CA PHE A 117 -8.11 5.51 0.61
C PHE A 117 -8.55 6.73 1.43
N VAL A 118 -8.41 7.94 0.87
CA VAL A 118 -8.76 9.20 1.55
C VAL A 118 -10.24 9.26 1.94
N PHE A 119 -11.12 8.85 1.04
CA PHE A 119 -12.56 8.79 1.31
C PHE A 119 -12.86 7.82 2.46
N GLY A 120 -12.24 6.64 2.47
CA GLY A 120 -12.36 5.68 3.56
C GLY A 120 -11.86 6.25 4.89
N VAL A 121 -10.68 6.89 4.92
CA VAL A 121 -10.16 7.55 6.14
C VAL A 121 -11.12 8.62 6.64
N TYR A 122 -11.60 9.48 5.75
CA TYR A 122 -12.53 10.54 6.13
C TYR A 122 -13.82 9.97 6.73
N TRP A 123 -14.39 8.96 6.08
CA TRP A 123 -15.65 8.34 6.50
C TRP A 123 -15.51 7.61 7.85
N THR A 124 -14.46 6.81 8.00
CA THR A 124 -14.15 6.06 9.24
C THR A 124 -13.92 6.97 10.45
N VAL A 125 -13.29 8.13 10.25
CA VAL A 125 -13.01 9.08 11.35
C VAL A 125 -14.23 9.94 11.68
N LYS A 126 -14.98 10.39 10.66
CA LYS A 126 -16.12 11.29 10.87
C LYS A 126 -17.39 10.58 11.30
N TYR A 127 -17.59 9.35 10.82
CA TYR A 127 -18.81 8.56 11.06
C TYR A 127 -18.48 7.14 11.55
N PRO A 128 -17.73 6.99 12.66
CA PRO A 128 -17.20 5.70 13.10
C PRO A 128 -18.31 4.66 13.35
N GLN A 129 -19.46 5.08 13.89
CA GLN A 129 -20.58 4.16 14.18
C GLN A 129 -21.40 3.74 12.95
N SER A 130 -21.28 4.46 11.84
CA SER A 130 -22.04 4.20 10.60
C SER A 130 -21.17 3.62 9.48
N THR A 131 -19.89 3.38 9.76
CA THR A 131 -18.94 2.90 8.77
C THR A 131 -18.93 1.36 8.76
N PRO A 132 -19.21 0.71 7.63
CA PRO A 132 -19.12 -0.74 7.55
C PRO A 132 -17.68 -1.22 7.78
N ASP A 133 -17.51 -2.39 8.42
CA ASP A 133 -16.18 -2.98 8.68
C ASP A 133 -15.35 -3.17 7.41
N VAL A 134 -16.02 -3.47 6.30
CA VAL A 134 -15.39 -3.61 4.98
C VAL A 134 -14.74 -2.29 4.53
N VAL A 135 -15.35 -1.15 4.85
CA VAL A 135 -14.77 0.16 4.57
C VAL A 135 -13.59 0.43 5.51
N HIS A 136 -13.71 0.11 6.80
CA HIS A 136 -12.61 0.21 7.76
C HIS A 136 -11.38 -0.62 7.34
N ALA A 137 -11.57 -1.89 6.99
CA ALA A 137 -10.51 -2.76 6.51
C ALA A 137 -9.98 -2.33 5.13
N GLY A 138 -10.87 -1.82 4.27
CA GLY A 138 -10.55 -1.37 2.92
C GLY A 138 -9.57 -0.20 2.88
N VAL A 139 -9.57 0.68 3.89
CA VAL A 139 -8.66 1.83 3.97
C VAL A 139 -7.19 1.38 3.81
N VAL A 140 -6.75 0.40 4.59
CA VAL A 140 -5.34 -0.01 4.58
C VAL A 140 -4.97 -0.79 3.32
N PHE A 141 -5.93 -1.51 2.74
CA PHE A 141 -5.76 -2.11 1.41
C PHE A 141 -5.48 -1.03 0.35
N TRP A 142 -6.34 -0.01 0.28
CA TRP A 142 -6.20 1.06 -0.70
C TRP A 142 -4.90 1.85 -0.52
N HIS A 143 -4.48 2.09 0.72
CA HIS A 143 -3.18 2.67 1.02
C HIS A 143 -2.02 1.88 0.40
N ALA A 144 -1.99 0.56 0.63
CA ALA A 144 -0.91 -0.31 0.17
C ALA A 144 -0.78 -0.35 -1.36
N VAL A 145 -1.90 -0.29 -2.08
CA VAL A 145 -1.90 -0.44 -3.55
C VAL A 145 -1.83 0.88 -4.31
N ALA A 146 -2.14 2.02 -3.67
CA ALA A 146 -2.31 3.30 -4.37
C ALA A 146 -1.01 3.84 -5.00
N LEU A 147 0.16 3.42 -4.49
CA LEU A 147 1.47 3.81 -5.03
C LEU A 147 1.93 2.93 -6.21
N VAL A 148 1.34 1.74 -6.41
CA VAL A 148 1.74 0.79 -7.46
C VAL A 148 1.64 1.39 -8.87
N PRO A 149 0.57 2.11 -9.25
CA PRO A 149 0.49 2.74 -10.56
C PRO A 149 1.61 3.79 -10.75
N GLY A 150 1.89 4.59 -9.72
CA GLY A 150 2.97 5.58 -9.75
C GLY A 150 4.34 4.94 -9.95
N SER A 151 4.70 3.93 -9.16
CA SER A 151 5.97 3.21 -9.31
C SER A 151 6.10 2.54 -10.69
N THR A 152 5.00 1.99 -11.21
CA THR A 152 4.95 1.39 -12.54
C THR A 152 5.18 2.44 -13.63
N ALA A 153 4.57 3.62 -13.49
CA ALA A 153 4.75 4.73 -14.42
C ALA A 153 6.19 5.21 -14.46
N PHE A 154 6.82 5.39 -13.29
CA PHE A 154 8.23 5.76 -13.17
C PHE A 154 9.13 4.71 -13.81
N TRP A 155 8.93 3.43 -13.49
CA TRP A 155 9.74 2.34 -14.05
C TRP A 155 9.66 2.28 -15.57
N LEU A 156 8.44 2.21 -16.12
CA LEU A 156 8.25 2.09 -17.57
C LEU A 156 8.75 3.33 -18.31
N SER A 157 8.69 4.51 -17.69
CA SER A 157 9.20 5.74 -18.29
C SER A 157 10.73 5.79 -18.31
N GLY A 158 11.37 5.45 -17.19
CA GLY A 158 12.82 5.31 -17.11
C GLY A 158 13.34 4.26 -18.08
N TRP A 159 12.70 3.09 -18.12
CA TRP A 159 13.08 2.01 -19.02
C TRP A 159 12.86 2.35 -20.50
N GLY A 160 11.80 3.12 -20.81
CA GLY A 160 11.58 3.66 -22.15
C GLY A 160 12.68 4.63 -22.59
N ALA A 161 13.10 5.54 -21.70
CA ALA A 161 14.21 6.46 -21.96
C ALA A 161 15.54 5.70 -22.16
N PHE A 162 15.81 4.70 -21.33
CA PHE A 162 16.97 3.83 -21.46
C PHE A 162 17.03 3.15 -22.83
N TYR A 163 15.91 2.57 -23.28
CA TYR A 163 15.84 1.96 -24.61
C TYR A 163 16.13 2.96 -25.75
N VAL A 164 15.67 4.21 -25.65
CA VAL A 164 15.92 5.23 -26.68
C VAL A 164 17.41 5.57 -26.79
N VAL A 165 18.09 5.74 -25.65
CA VAL A 165 19.54 6.01 -25.63
C VAL A 165 20.32 4.80 -26.12
N TYR A 166 19.99 3.61 -25.62
CA TYR A 166 20.71 2.38 -25.92
C TYR A 166 20.52 1.89 -27.36
N LEU A 167 19.31 2.03 -27.91
CA LEU A 167 18.96 1.61 -29.28
C LEU A 167 19.09 2.76 -30.30
N ALA A 168 19.73 3.87 -29.94
CA ALA A 168 19.93 4.99 -30.86
C ALA A 168 20.74 4.53 -32.10
N PRO A 169 20.34 4.94 -33.33
CA PRO A 169 20.94 4.46 -34.58
C PRO A 169 22.46 4.62 -34.69
N GLY A 170 23.04 5.60 -33.98
CA GLY A 170 24.48 5.84 -33.96
C GLY A 170 25.29 4.77 -33.20
N GLN A 171 24.70 4.12 -32.19
CA GLN A 171 25.37 3.05 -31.43
C GLN A 171 25.14 1.67 -32.03
N ALA A 172 23.94 1.42 -32.58
CA ALA A 172 23.61 0.17 -33.26
C ALA A 172 24.46 -0.07 -34.53
N ASN A 173 24.91 1.01 -35.19
CA ASN A 173 25.75 0.96 -36.39
C ASN A 173 27.24 1.25 -36.12
N SER A 174 27.62 1.59 -34.88
CA SER A 174 29.04 1.68 -34.51
C SER A 174 29.59 0.27 -34.42
N GLY A 175 30.62 -0.06 -35.21
CA GLY A 175 31.21 -1.40 -35.34
C GLY A 175 31.87 -1.92 -34.06
N ARG A 176 31.11 -2.09 -32.98
CA ARG A 176 31.54 -2.84 -31.81
C ARG A 176 31.72 -4.28 -32.23
N SER A 177 32.97 -4.74 -32.11
CA SER A 177 33.39 -6.13 -32.28
C SER A 177 32.33 -7.12 -31.78
N PRO A 178 31.98 -8.15 -32.57
CA PRO A 178 30.94 -9.14 -32.24
C PRO A 178 31.25 -10.02 -31.01
N HIS A 179 32.38 -9.79 -30.31
CA HIS A 179 32.89 -10.68 -29.25
C HIS A 179 32.65 -10.23 -27.80
N LYS A 180 31.95 -9.13 -27.55
CA LYS A 180 31.47 -8.78 -26.20
C LYS A 180 30.02 -8.29 -26.22
N LYS A 181 29.09 -9.12 -26.72
CA LYS A 181 27.66 -8.90 -26.45
C LYS A 181 27.43 -9.29 -24.98
N ASN A 182 27.27 -8.29 -24.12
CA ASN A 182 26.97 -8.50 -22.70
C ASN A 182 25.64 -9.27 -22.61
N ILE A 183 25.58 -10.36 -21.85
CA ILE A 183 24.36 -11.21 -21.71
C ILE A 183 23.13 -10.38 -21.31
N ILE A 184 23.35 -9.32 -20.53
CA ILE A 184 22.34 -8.36 -20.05
C ILE A 184 21.63 -7.65 -21.22
N GLN A 185 22.29 -7.50 -22.37
CA GLN A 185 21.80 -6.77 -23.53
C GLN A 185 20.92 -7.61 -24.47
N HIS A 186 20.64 -8.87 -24.12
CA HIS A 186 19.75 -9.69 -24.94
C HIS A 186 18.29 -9.19 -24.83
N PRO A 187 17.51 -9.10 -25.93
CA PRO A 187 16.13 -8.60 -25.91
C PRO A 187 15.24 -9.35 -24.93
N LEU A 188 15.44 -10.67 -24.79
CA LEU A 188 14.70 -11.47 -23.81
C LEU A 188 14.95 -10.98 -22.39
N VAL A 189 16.20 -10.76 -22.00
CA VAL A 189 16.58 -10.29 -20.66
C VAL A 189 16.01 -8.90 -20.40
N MET A 190 16.20 -7.96 -21.33
CA MET A 190 15.71 -6.59 -21.20
C MET A 190 14.17 -6.51 -21.14
N ASN A 191 13.46 -7.27 -21.97
CA ASN A 191 12.01 -7.34 -21.96
C ASN A 191 11.49 -7.99 -20.67
N THR A 192 12.14 -9.06 -20.21
CA THR A 192 11.79 -9.72 -18.95
C THR A 192 11.92 -8.75 -17.80
N ILE A 193 13.04 -8.02 -17.67
CA ILE A 193 13.25 -7.03 -16.60
C ILE A 193 12.23 -5.89 -16.67
N CYS A 194 11.96 -5.38 -17.89
CA CYS A 194 11.00 -4.29 -18.11
C CYS A 194 9.60 -4.62 -17.58
N ILE A 195 9.16 -5.87 -17.75
CA ILE A 195 7.80 -6.31 -17.40
C ILE A 195 7.76 -6.91 -15.99
N SER A 196 8.77 -7.70 -15.60
CA SER A 196 8.76 -8.45 -14.35
C SER A 196 8.77 -7.55 -13.14
N ILE A 197 9.54 -6.45 -13.13
CA ILE A 197 9.65 -5.58 -11.97
C ILE A 197 8.31 -4.93 -11.59
N PRO A 198 7.57 -4.27 -12.50
CA PRO A 198 6.24 -3.77 -12.20
C PRO A 198 5.26 -4.86 -11.74
N VAL A 199 5.31 -6.04 -12.36
CA VAL A 199 4.44 -7.18 -11.99
C VAL A 199 4.75 -7.68 -10.58
N LEU A 200 6.03 -7.79 -10.22
CA LEU A 200 6.48 -8.20 -8.88
C LEU A 200 6.09 -7.18 -7.82
N ILE A 201 6.30 -5.88 -8.09
CA ILE A 201 5.88 -4.79 -7.20
C ILE A 201 4.36 -4.84 -6.99
N ALA A 202 3.59 -4.90 -8.07
CA ALA A 202 2.13 -4.98 -8.00
C ALA A 202 1.67 -6.22 -7.22
N GLY A 203 2.23 -7.40 -7.51
CA GLY A 203 1.91 -8.64 -6.83
C GLY A 203 2.21 -8.59 -5.33
N TYR A 204 3.37 -8.04 -4.96
CA TYR A 204 3.77 -7.87 -3.56
C TYR A 204 2.80 -6.97 -2.78
N PHE A 205 2.51 -5.76 -3.30
CA PHE A 205 1.64 -4.82 -2.59
C PHE A 205 0.16 -5.21 -2.61
N LEU A 206 -0.30 -5.91 -3.66
CA LEU A 206 -1.62 -6.55 -3.65
C LEU A 206 -1.71 -7.61 -2.56
N PHE A 207 -0.70 -8.47 -2.44
CA PHE A 207 -0.67 -9.50 -1.40
C PHE A 207 -0.66 -8.88 0.00
N VAL A 208 0.24 -7.92 0.25
CA VAL A 208 0.32 -7.22 1.54
C VAL A 208 -0.97 -6.47 1.85
N GLY A 209 -1.56 -5.79 0.87
CA GLY A 209 -2.85 -5.10 1.03
C GLY A 209 -3.98 -6.06 1.41
N ILE A 210 -4.10 -7.20 0.73
CA ILE A 210 -5.12 -8.22 1.04
C ILE A 210 -4.89 -8.80 2.44
N ALA A 211 -3.64 -9.10 2.80
CA ALA A 211 -3.30 -9.62 4.12
C ALA A 211 -3.69 -8.62 5.22
N MET A 212 -3.37 -7.33 5.05
CA MET A 212 -3.75 -6.28 6.01
C MET A 212 -5.27 -6.10 6.09
N PHE A 213 -6.00 -6.20 4.97
CA PHE A 213 -7.46 -6.16 4.97
C PHE A 213 -8.05 -7.27 5.84
N ILE A 214 -7.58 -8.50 5.65
CA ILE A 214 -8.05 -9.67 6.40
C ILE A 214 -7.74 -9.50 7.89
N GLU A 215 -6.51 -9.12 8.23
CA GLU A 215 -6.10 -8.94 9.63
C GLU A 215 -6.87 -7.81 10.33
N ILE A 216 -7.11 -6.68 9.68
CA ILE A 216 -7.92 -5.60 10.27
C ILE A 216 -9.34 -6.08 10.56
N LYS A 217 -9.96 -6.81 9.63
CA LYS A 217 -11.29 -7.38 9.85
C LYS A 217 -11.30 -8.31 11.06
N GLN A 218 -10.25 -9.12 11.24
CA GLN A 218 -10.11 -9.96 12.42
C GLN A 218 -9.90 -9.16 13.70
N VAL A 219 -9.14 -8.05 13.67
CA VAL A 219 -8.95 -7.15 14.80
C VAL A 219 -10.28 -6.50 15.20
N ILE A 220 -11.06 -5.98 14.24
CA ILE A 220 -12.38 -5.40 14.48
C ILE A 220 -13.30 -6.42 15.16
N ASN A 221 -13.46 -7.61 14.58
CA ASN A 221 -14.30 -8.66 15.15
C ASN A 221 -13.85 -9.06 16.56
N THR A 222 -12.55 -9.11 16.82
CA THR A 222 -12.01 -9.47 18.15
C THR A 222 -12.26 -8.35 19.15
N TYR A 223 -12.16 -7.10 18.72
CA TYR A 223 -12.46 -5.93 19.55
C TYR A 223 -13.95 -5.85 19.93
N GLU A 224 -14.85 -6.13 18.98
CA GLU A 224 -16.28 -6.26 19.26
C GLU A 224 -16.55 -7.37 20.27
N LEU A 225 -15.87 -8.52 20.15
CA LEU A 225 -15.97 -9.62 21.09
C LEU A 225 -15.51 -9.22 22.50
N VAL A 226 -14.40 -8.50 22.64
CA VAL A 226 -13.93 -7.95 23.92
C VAL A 226 -15.01 -7.06 24.54
N THR A 227 -15.54 -6.13 23.75
CA THR A 227 -16.55 -5.16 24.23
C THR A 227 -17.83 -5.87 24.67
N LEU A 228 -18.31 -6.82 23.87
CA LEU A 228 -19.48 -7.63 24.18
C LEU A 228 -19.25 -8.47 25.44
N ARG A 229 -18.08 -9.09 25.58
CA ARG A 229 -17.74 -9.90 26.76
C ARG A 229 -17.66 -9.05 28.02
N LEU A 230 -17.02 -7.87 27.97
CA LEU A 230 -16.97 -6.94 29.09
C LEU A 230 -18.37 -6.49 29.54
N ASN A 231 -19.26 -6.17 28.59
CA ASN A 231 -20.64 -5.81 28.90
C ASN A 231 -21.41 -6.97 29.56
N GLN A 232 -21.28 -8.19 29.02
CA GLN A 232 -21.90 -9.38 29.62
C GLN A 232 -21.40 -9.65 31.04
N LEU A 233 -20.08 -9.52 31.24
CA LEU A 233 -19.46 -9.76 32.54
C LEU A 233 -19.86 -8.69 33.55
N SER A 234 -20.01 -7.43 33.15
CA SER A 234 -20.54 -6.36 34.02
C SER A 234 -21.97 -6.62 34.44
N VAL A 235 -22.86 -6.95 33.50
CA VAL A 235 -24.27 -7.24 33.79
C VAL A 235 -24.42 -8.49 34.67
N GLY A 236 -23.58 -9.51 34.44
CA GLY A 236 -23.60 -10.77 35.18
C GLY A 236 -22.81 -10.73 36.49
N TRP A 237 -22.10 -9.65 36.80
CA TRP A 237 -21.20 -9.61 37.94
C TRP A 237 -21.98 -9.73 39.27
N LYS A 238 -21.44 -10.57 40.16
CA LYS A 238 -21.90 -10.71 41.53
C LYS A 238 -20.69 -10.74 42.46
N PRO A 239 -20.79 -10.15 43.67
CA PRO A 239 -19.74 -10.27 44.66
C PRO A 239 -19.44 -11.74 44.97
N ASN A 240 -18.17 -12.11 45.02
CA ASN A 240 -17.70 -13.46 45.35
C ASN A 240 -18.24 -14.59 44.43
N ASP A 241 -18.54 -14.30 43.17
CA ASP A 241 -18.91 -15.34 42.21
C ASP A 241 -17.73 -16.30 41.94
N PRO A 242 -17.86 -17.61 42.22
CA PRO A 242 -16.79 -18.58 41.97
C PRO A 242 -16.40 -18.70 40.49
N THR A 243 -17.27 -18.28 39.57
CA THR A 243 -16.99 -18.28 38.14
C THR A 243 -16.20 -17.06 37.67
N SER A 244 -16.01 -16.05 38.52
CA SER A 244 -15.30 -14.79 38.16
C SER A 244 -13.86 -15.04 37.72
N LEU A 245 -13.14 -15.98 38.34
CA LEU A 245 -11.76 -16.30 38.00
C LEU A 245 -11.63 -16.85 36.57
N GLU A 246 -12.50 -17.81 36.22
CA GLU A 246 -12.51 -18.41 34.89
C GLU A 246 -13.00 -17.41 33.83
N ASN A 247 -14.01 -16.61 34.17
CA ASN A 247 -14.51 -15.55 33.30
C ASN A 247 -13.44 -14.49 32.98
N ASN A 248 -12.64 -14.10 33.98
CA ASN A 248 -11.50 -13.19 33.81
C ASN A 248 -10.41 -13.83 32.96
N ARG A 249 -10.12 -15.12 33.15
CA ARG A 249 -9.15 -15.83 32.32
C ARG A 249 -9.57 -15.81 30.84
N ILE A 250 -10.82 -16.17 30.54
CA ILE A 250 -11.37 -16.14 29.17
C ILE A 250 -11.29 -14.73 28.58
N LEU A 251 -11.62 -13.70 29.36
CA LEU A 251 -11.50 -12.31 28.92
C LEU A 251 -10.06 -11.95 28.55
N PHE A 252 -9.09 -12.36 29.38
CA PHE A 252 -7.67 -12.10 29.12
C PHE A 252 -7.14 -12.89 27.92
N ASP A 253 -7.62 -14.12 27.68
CA ASP A 253 -7.27 -14.88 26.46
C ASP A 253 -7.74 -14.14 25.18
N ILE A 254 -8.90 -13.47 25.23
CA ILE A 254 -9.36 -12.62 24.12
C ILE A 254 -8.45 -11.39 23.97
N PHE A 255 -8.01 -10.75 25.07
CA PHE A 255 -7.04 -9.66 25.01
C PHE A 255 -5.68 -10.09 24.46
N ILE A 256 -5.19 -11.29 24.78
CA ILE A 256 -3.97 -11.86 24.19
C ILE A 256 -4.17 -11.99 22.68
N THR A 257 -5.27 -12.61 22.27
CA THR A 257 -5.61 -12.79 20.85
C THR A 257 -5.67 -11.45 20.11
N LEU A 258 -6.28 -10.43 20.71
CA LEU A 258 -6.32 -9.08 20.16
C LEU A 258 -4.92 -8.48 20.03
N SER A 259 -4.09 -8.57 21.07
CA SER A 259 -2.71 -8.06 21.04
C SER A 259 -1.86 -8.77 19.99
N GLU A 260 -2.00 -10.09 19.82
CA GLU A 260 -1.27 -10.85 18.80
C GLU A 260 -1.66 -10.40 17.39
N LYS A 261 -2.96 -10.25 17.11
CA LYS A 261 -3.46 -9.76 15.82
C LYS A 261 -3.00 -8.32 15.54
N THR A 262 -3.07 -7.44 16.53
CA THR A 262 -2.55 -6.06 16.40
C THR A 262 -1.04 -6.05 16.14
N ASN A 263 -0.25 -6.87 16.83
CA ASN A 263 1.18 -6.98 16.58
C ASN A 263 1.49 -7.48 15.17
N ARG A 264 0.73 -8.47 14.67
CA ARG A 264 0.84 -8.94 13.27
C ARG A 264 0.52 -7.83 12.29
N LEU A 265 -0.55 -7.07 12.52
CA LEU A 265 -0.91 -5.94 11.68
C LEU A 265 0.18 -4.87 11.64
N ILE A 266 0.77 -4.53 12.80
CA ILE A 266 1.90 -3.58 12.89
C ILE A 266 3.10 -4.10 12.09
N SER A 267 3.44 -5.39 12.23
CA SER A 267 4.53 -6.00 11.47
C SER A 267 4.27 -5.95 9.95
N MET A 268 3.03 -6.17 9.51
CA MET A 268 2.66 -6.05 8.09
C MET A 268 2.75 -4.61 7.59
N ALA A 269 2.32 -3.63 8.39
CA ALA A 269 2.45 -2.22 8.05
C ALA A 269 3.93 -1.78 7.95
N GLN A 270 4.79 -2.30 8.84
CA GLN A 270 6.23 -2.08 8.75
C GLN A 270 6.83 -2.73 7.50
N ALA A 271 6.40 -3.95 7.16
CA ALA A 271 6.84 -4.62 5.94
C ALA A 271 6.41 -3.84 4.68
N GLU A 272 5.19 -3.30 4.66
CA GLU A 272 4.70 -2.43 3.59
C GLU A 272 5.58 -1.18 3.43
N ALA A 273 5.87 -0.49 4.53
CA ALA A 273 6.71 0.71 4.51
C ALA A 273 8.15 0.40 4.05
N LEU A 274 8.74 -0.71 4.53
CA LEU A 274 10.05 -1.18 4.08
C LEU A 274 10.04 -1.60 2.62
N GLY A 275 8.95 -2.21 2.16
CA GLY A 275 8.72 -2.53 0.76
C GLY A 275 8.77 -1.27 -0.11
N TRP A 276 8.05 -0.21 0.28
CA TRP A 276 8.08 1.06 -0.46
C TRP A 276 9.45 1.72 -0.42
N ALA A 277 10.12 1.73 0.73
CA ALA A 277 11.48 2.24 0.83
C ALA A 277 12.43 1.50 -0.11
N THR A 278 12.33 0.17 -0.18
CA THR A 278 13.16 -0.67 -1.07
C THR A 278 12.88 -0.37 -2.54
N VAL A 279 11.60 -0.23 -2.93
CA VAL A 279 11.21 0.15 -4.29
C VAL A 279 11.76 1.53 -4.63
N SER A 280 11.58 2.52 -3.75
CA SER A 280 12.08 3.88 -3.98
C SER A 280 13.61 3.91 -4.15
N ILE A 281 14.36 3.24 -3.28
CA ILE A 281 15.83 3.16 -3.38
C ILE A 281 16.25 2.48 -4.68
N THR A 282 15.60 1.36 -5.04
CA THR A 282 15.91 0.62 -6.28
C THR A 282 15.64 1.48 -7.51
N MET A 283 14.51 2.20 -7.54
CA MET A 283 14.16 3.11 -8.64
C MET A 283 15.21 4.21 -8.78
N ILE A 284 15.61 4.84 -7.67
CA ILE A 284 16.62 5.92 -7.67
C ILE A 284 17.97 5.39 -8.13
N ALA A 285 18.42 4.24 -7.60
CA ALA A 285 19.71 3.65 -7.97
C ALA A 285 19.78 3.31 -9.46
N VAL A 286 18.74 2.63 -9.97
CA VAL A 286 18.66 2.28 -11.40
C VAL A 286 18.62 3.53 -12.28
N LEU A 287 17.90 4.58 -11.87
CA LEU A 287 17.86 5.85 -12.61
C LEU A 287 19.18 6.63 -12.54
N SER A 288 19.87 6.61 -11.40
CA SER A 288 21.17 7.26 -11.20
C SER A 288 22.25 6.63 -12.08
N ASP A 289 22.33 5.29 -12.09
CA ASP A 289 23.27 4.55 -12.94
C ASP A 289 22.98 4.81 -14.42
N GLN A 290 21.70 4.96 -14.80
CA GLN A 290 21.34 5.34 -16.16
C GLN A 290 21.76 6.76 -16.52
N GLN A 291 21.66 7.72 -15.59
CA GLN A 291 22.14 9.09 -15.82
C GLN A 291 23.66 9.16 -15.98
N GLU A 292 24.43 8.42 -15.19
CA GLU A 292 25.89 8.35 -15.38
C GLU A 292 26.26 7.75 -16.75
N ILE A 293 25.56 6.68 -17.16
CA ILE A 293 25.76 6.08 -18.48
C ILE A 293 25.42 7.07 -19.61
N ILE A 294 24.39 7.90 -19.44
CA ILE A 294 23.99 8.94 -20.41
C ILE A 294 24.99 10.11 -20.41
N GLY A 295 25.52 10.52 -19.24
CA GLY A 295 26.47 11.63 -19.12
C GLY A 295 27.89 11.30 -19.60
N LEU A 296 28.23 10.01 -19.73
CA LEU A 296 29.48 9.52 -20.29
C LEU A 296 29.44 9.31 -21.82
N LEU A 297 28.30 9.57 -22.47
CA LEU A 297 28.08 9.47 -23.92
C LEU A 297 27.96 10.84 -24.57
#